data_AF-A0A7M4A1M5-F1
#
_entry.id   AF-A0A7M4A1M5-F1
#
_cell.length_a   1.000
_cell.length_b   1.000
_cell.length_c   1.000
_cell.angle_alpha   90.00
_cell.angle_beta   90.00
_cell.angle_gamma   90.00
#
_symmetry.space_group_name_H-M   'P 1'
#
loop_
_entity.id
_entity.type
_entity.pdbx_description
1 polymer ?
#
loop_
_entity_poly.entity_id
_entity_poly.type
_entity_poly.pdbx_seq_one_letter_code
_entity_poly.pdbx_strand_id
1 'polypeptide(L)' 'EGYSMRFGLHRVDFESQERTLRPSGEVYKAIVGRR' A
#
# COMPACT_ATOMS: atom_id res chain seq x y z
N GLU A 1 -8.57 10.70 -16.06
CA GLU A 1 -8.02 9.33 -15.97
C GLU A 1 -6.61 9.42 -15.40
N GLY A 2 -6.32 8.82 -14.24
CA GLY A 2 -5.00 8.97 -13.60
C GLY A 2 -4.81 8.10 -12.37
N TYR A 3 -5.89 7.83 -11.65
CA TYR A 3 -5.89 6.96 -10.47
C TYR A 3 -6.37 5.53 -10.75
N SER A 4 -6.47 5.14 -12.03
CA SER A 4 -6.79 3.76 -12.43
C SER A 4 -5.66 2.81 -12.04
N MET A 5 -4.41 3.24 -12.20
CA MET A 5 -3.23 2.50 -11.78
C MET A 5 -2.90 2.75 -10.30
N ARG A 6 -2.64 1.68 -9.54
CA ARG A 6 -2.40 1.74 -8.08
C ARG A 6 -1.11 1.00 -7.71
N PHE A 7 0.00 1.72 -7.73
CA PHE A 7 1.34 1.17 -7.49
C PHE A 7 1.76 1.10 -6.01
N GLY A 8 1.05 1.80 -5.11
CA GLY A 8 1.41 1.87 -3.70
C GLY A 8 1.26 0.53 -2.95
N LEU A 9 2.07 0.37 -1.91
CA LEU A 9 1.92 -0.70 -0.91
C LEU A 9 0.70 -0.51 -0.01
N HIS A 10 0.10 0.69 -0.02
CA HIS A 10 -1.17 0.98 0.63
C HIS A 10 -2.27 1.14 -0.42
N ARG A 11 -3.44 0.58 -0.14
CA ARG A 11 -4.68 0.99 -0.79
C ARG A 11 -5.10 2.30 -0.15
N VAL A 12 -5.40 3.29 -0.98
CA VAL A 12 -5.96 4.57 -0.56
C VAL A 12 -7.42 4.61 -1.00
N ASP A 13 -8.29 4.91 -0.05
CA ASP A 13 -9.64 5.37 -0.34
C ASP A 13 -9.58 6.87 -0.66
N PHE A 14 -10.02 7.26 -1.86
CA PHE A 14 -9.90 8.66 -2.30
C PHE A 14 -11.00 9.57 -1.73
N GLU A 15 -12.09 9.00 -1.25
CA GLU A 15 -13.19 9.75 -0.65
C GLU A 15 -12.89 10.05 0.82
N SER A 16 -12.49 9.02 1.60
CA SER A 16 -12.21 9.17 3.03
C SER A 16 -10.76 9.48 3.37
N GLN A 17 -9.84 9.39 2.40
CA GLN A 17 -8.38 9.47 2.58
C GLN A 17 -7.78 8.37 3.48
N GLU A 18 -8.56 7.34 3.82
CA GLU A 18 -8.08 6.20 4.60
C GLU A 18 -6.99 5.42 3.84
N ARG A 19 -6.00 4.94 4.59
CA ARG A 19 -4.90 4.14 4.07
C ARG A 19 -4.89 2.77 4.72
N THR A 20 -5.02 1.73 3.91
CA THR A 20 -4.96 0.34 4.37
C THR A 20 -3.72 -0.33 3.76
N LEU A 21 -2.89 -0.94 4.59
CA LEU A 21 -1.71 -1.67 4.11
C LEU A 21 -2.15 -2.89 3.28
N ARG A 22 -1.51 -3.09 2.12
CA ARG A 22 -1.72 -4.28 1.26
C ARG A 22 -0.83 -5.43 1.73
N PRO A 23 -1.15 -6.69 1.38
CA PRO A 23 -0.30 -7.83 1.72
C PRO A 23 1.16 -7.69 1.27
N SER A 24 1.41 -7.04 0.13
CA SER A 24 2.77 -6.74 -0.34
C SER A 24 3.56 -5.85 0.62
N GLY A 25 2.88 -4.98 1.35
CA GLY A 25 3.48 -4.14 2.38
C GLY A 25 3.94 -4.93 3.61
N GLU A 26 3.19 -5.97 4.01
CA GLU A 26 3.62 -6.88 5.08
C GLU A 26 4.85 -7.70 4.67
N VAL A 27 4.89 -8.16 3.42
CA VAL A 27 6.09 -8.83 2.86
C VAL A 27 7.29 -7.88 2.90
N TYR A 28 7.13 -6.62 2.46
CA TYR A 28 8.20 -5.64 2.49
C TYR A 28 8.70 -5.36 3.92
N LYS A 29 7.78 -5.24 4.89
CA LYS A 29 8.10 -5.09 6.31
C LYS A 29 8.93 -6.26 6.84
N ALA A 30 8.56 -7.49 6.47
CA ALA A 30 9.31 -8.69 6.86
C ALA A 30 10.73 -8.72 6.25
N ILE A 31 10.90 -8.27 5.02
CA ILE A 31 12.22 -8.18 4.36
C ILE A 31 13.11 -7.16 5.09
N VAL A 32 12.58 -5.96 5.35
CA VAL A 32 13.34 -4.90 6.02
C VAL A 32 13.66 -5.27 7.47
N GLY A 33 12.72 -5.87 8.20
CA GLY A 33 12.90 -6.25 9.60
C GLY A 33 13.81 -7.47 9.83
N ARG A 34 14.25 -8.15 8.77
CA ARG A 34 15.23 -9.25 8.82
C ARG A 34 16.67 -8.78 8.60
N ARG A 35 16.89 -7.48 8.41
CA ARG A 35 18.19 -6.85 8.24
C ARG A 35 18.67 -6.26 9.57
#